data_AF-J9WHI1-F1
#
_entry.id   AF-J9WHI1-F1
#
_cell.length_a   1.000
_cell.length_b   1.000
_cell.length_c   1.000
_cell.angle_alpha   90.00
_cell.angle_beta   90.00
_cell.angle_gamma   90.00
#
_symmetry.space_group_name_H-M   'P 1'
#
loop_
_entity.id
_entity.type
_entity.pdbx_description
1 polymer ?
#
loop_
_entity_poly.entity_id
_entity_poly.type
_entity_poly.pdbx_seq_one_letter_code
_entity_poly.pdbx_strand_id
1 'polypeptide(L)'
;MSTTARRPEPIGIDDDFELLEEQIAALKELARLDDVPEGQAYDFGIRWGAALAGRFRRLVHYSCLGVLDEPAERRFQSLCDDLRSVSELIERFDLARPRFTDTPSHPTLR
;
A
#
# COMPACT_ATOMS: atom_id res chain seq x y z
N MET A 1 19.07 -0.59 40.31
CA MET A 1 18.31 0.26 39.37
C MET A 1 17.74 -0.63 38.29
N SER A 2 16.44 -0.91 38.33
CA SER A 2 15.79 -1.70 37.28
C SER A 2 15.36 -0.76 36.16
N THR A 3 16.05 -0.84 35.02
CA THR A 3 15.57 -0.26 33.76
C THR A 3 14.33 -1.02 33.34
N THR A 4 13.15 -0.48 33.64
CA THR A 4 11.90 -0.91 33.02
C THR A 4 12.10 -0.79 31.52
N ALA A 5 12.14 -1.91 30.82
CA ALA A 5 12.18 -1.94 29.36
C ALA A 5 10.94 -1.17 28.87
N ARG A 6 11.16 0.06 28.40
CA ARG A 6 10.11 0.86 27.78
C ARG A 6 9.70 0.08 26.54
N ARG A 7 8.48 -0.46 26.52
CA ARG A 7 7.93 -1.01 25.28
C ARG A 7 7.99 0.12 24.24
N PRO A 8 8.53 -0.12 23.04
CA PRO A 8 8.50 0.87 21.98
C PRO A 8 7.04 1.32 21.78
N GLU A 9 6.85 2.62 21.65
CA GLU A 9 5.56 3.20 21.35
C GLU A 9 5.04 2.62 20.02
N PRO A 10 3.75 2.27 19.91
CA PRO A 10 3.22 1.71 18.67
C PRO A 10 3.53 2.63 17.51
N ILE A 11 4.07 2.06 16.43
CA ILE A 11 4.31 2.82 15.19
C ILE A 11 2.93 3.17 14.63
N GLY A 12 2.62 4.47 14.49
CA GLY A 12 1.37 4.92 13.91
C GLY A 12 1.25 4.50 12.44
N ILE A 13 0.56 3.39 12.19
CA ILE A 13 0.36 2.78 10.86
C ILE A 13 -1.11 2.47 10.56
N ASP A 14 -2.02 2.66 11.52
CA ASP A 14 -3.44 2.34 11.31
C ASP A 14 -4.04 3.17 10.17
N ASP A 15 -3.77 4.48 10.15
CA ASP A 15 -4.16 5.36 9.04
C ASP A 15 -3.59 4.88 7.70
N ASP A 16 -2.39 4.30 7.67
CA ASP A 16 -1.80 3.80 6.42
C ASP A 16 -2.63 2.66 5.84
N PHE A 17 -3.00 1.72 6.71
CA PHE A 17 -3.84 0.60 6.32
C PHE A 17 -5.22 1.06 5.87
N GLU A 18 -5.89 1.93 6.64
CA GLU A 18 -7.22 2.43 6.32
C GLU A 18 -7.25 3.08 4.93
N LEU A 19 -6.30 3.98 4.64
CA LEU A 19 -6.26 4.64 3.34
C LEU A 19 -5.99 3.65 2.19
N LEU A 20 -5.10 2.66 2.40
CA LEU A 20 -4.80 1.68 1.35
C LEU A 20 -5.98 0.74 1.10
N GLU A 21 -6.68 0.32 2.15
CA GLU A 21 -7.92 -0.47 2.07
C GLU A 21 -9.01 0.32 1.33
N GLU A 22 -9.19 1.61 1.63
CA GLU A 22 -10.09 2.51 0.91
C GLU A 22 -9.72 2.64 -0.58
N GLN A 23 -8.44 2.77 -0.90
CA GLN A 23 -7.99 2.87 -2.28
C GLN A 23 -8.24 1.58 -3.08
N ILE A 24 -8.06 0.40 -2.45
CA ILE A 24 -8.38 -0.90 -3.07
C ILE A 24 -9.90 -1.05 -3.27
N ALA A 25 -10.71 -0.66 -2.27
CA ALA A 25 -12.15 -0.67 -2.39
C ALA A 25 -12.62 0.26 -3.52
N ALA A 26 -12.09 1.47 -3.58
CA ALA A 26 -12.40 2.43 -4.64
C ALA A 26 -11.99 1.92 -6.04
N LEU A 27 -10.88 1.19 -6.18
CA LEU A 27 -10.51 0.52 -7.43
C LEU A 27 -11.55 -0.53 -7.85
N LYS A 28 -12.00 -1.35 -6.89
CA LYS A 28 -13.02 -2.37 -7.12
C LYS A 28 -14.36 -1.74 -7.54
N GLU A 29 -14.74 -0.60 -6.95
CA GLU A 29 -15.94 0.14 -7.36
C GLU A 29 -15.78 0.77 -8.75
N LEU A 30 -14.62 1.38 -9.04
CA LEU A 30 -14.35 1.95 -10.37
C LEU A 30 -14.49 0.89 -11.47
N ALA A 31 -14.04 -0.33 -11.21
CA ALA A 31 -14.12 -1.45 -12.15
C ALA A 31 -15.55 -1.92 -12.46
N ARG A 32 -16.54 -1.59 -11.61
CA ARG A 32 -17.96 -1.92 -11.79
C ARG A 32 -18.70 -0.91 -12.67
N LEU A 33 -18.11 0.24 -12.95
CA LEU A 33 -18.72 1.23 -13.83
C LEU A 33 -18.56 0.77 -15.30
N ASP A 34 -19.67 0.79 -16.04
CA ASP A 34 -19.68 0.43 -17.46
C ASP A 34 -18.85 1.42 -18.30
N ASP A 35 -18.88 2.70 -17.90
CA ASP A 35 -18.08 3.78 -18.48
C ASP A 35 -17.47 4.61 -17.35
N VAL A 36 -16.16 4.80 -17.41
CA VAL A 36 -15.40 5.58 -16.41
C VAL A 36 -14.92 6.86 -17.09
N PRO A 37 -15.42 8.04 -16.65
CA PRO A 37 -14.93 9.31 -17.18
C PRO A 37 -13.40 9.42 -17.06
N GLU A 38 -12.73 9.83 -18.14
CA GLU A 38 -11.27 9.90 -18.20
C GLU A 38 -10.67 10.71 -17.04
N GLY A 39 -11.29 11.86 -16.71
CA GLY A 39 -10.86 12.69 -15.57
C GLY A 39 -10.97 11.97 -14.23
N GLN A 40 -11.98 11.11 -14.03
CA GLN A 40 -12.13 10.34 -12.81
C GLN A 40 -11.06 9.25 -12.70
N ALA A 41 -10.76 8.55 -13.80
CA ALA A 41 -9.69 7.56 -13.85
C ALA A 41 -8.32 8.20 -13.59
N TYR A 42 -8.06 9.36 -14.18
CA TYR A 42 -6.83 10.12 -13.98
C TYR A 42 -6.63 10.56 -12.52
N ASP A 43 -7.66 11.17 -11.92
CA ASP A 43 -7.63 11.60 -10.52
C ASP A 43 -7.45 10.42 -9.56
N PHE A 44 -8.07 9.28 -9.88
CA PHE A 44 -7.86 8.04 -9.14
C PHE A 44 -6.39 7.58 -9.24
N GLY A 45 -5.81 7.60 -10.43
CA GLY A 45 -4.41 7.25 -10.67
C GLY A 45 -3.43 8.08 -9.84
N ILE A 46 -3.67 9.38 -9.71
CA ILE A 46 -2.85 10.26 -8.85
C ILE A 46 -2.91 9.81 -7.39
N ARG A 47 -4.12 9.61 -6.83
CA ARG A 47 -4.29 9.20 -5.43
C ARG A 47 -3.70 7.82 -5.18
N TRP A 48 -3.93 6.89 -6.09
CA TRP A 48 -3.38 5.54 -6.06
C TRP A 48 -1.84 5.56 -6.01
N GLY A 49 -1.20 6.29 -6.93
CA GLY A 49 0.24 6.43 -6.98
C GLY A 49 0.82 7.05 -5.70
N ALA A 50 0.18 8.09 -5.17
CA ALA A 50 0.59 8.74 -3.92
C ALA A 50 0.48 7.79 -2.71
N ALA A 51 -0.63 7.03 -2.61
CA ALA A 51 -0.83 6.05 -1.55
C ALA A 51 0.24 4.95 -1.59
N LEU A 52 0.57 4.44 -2.77
CA LEU A 52 1.61 3.44 -2.93
C LEU A 52 3.01 3.98 -2.61
N ALA A 53 3.36 5.15 -3.13
CA ALA A 53 4.70 5.73 -2.96
C ALA A 53 4.97 6.19 -1.51
N GLY A 54 3.94 6.60 -0.77
CA GLY A 54 4.06 7.04 0.61
C GLY A 54 3.77 5.92 1.62
N ARG A 55 2.48 5.59 1.76
CA ARG A 55 1.98 4.74 2.85
C ARG A 55 2.37 3.28 2.66
N PHE A 56 2.15 2.73 1.47
CA PHE A 56 2.51 1.33 1.22
C PHE A 56 4.04 1.12 1.29
N ARG A 57 4.85 2.03 0.75
CA ARG A 57 6.31 1.99 0.91
C ARG A 57 6.75 1.99 2.37
N ARG A 58 6.11 2.81 3.22
CA ARG A 58 6.40 2.84 4.66
C ARG A 58 6.09 1.49 5.33
N LEU A 59 4.96 0.88 5.02
CA LEU A 59 4.60 -0.45 5.54
C LEU A 59 5.57 -1.55 5.08
N VAL A 60 5.93 -1.55 3.80
CA VAL A 60 6.93 -2.49 3.24
C VAL A 60 8.27 -2.34 3.97
N HIS A 61 8.72 -1.11 4.20
CA HIS A 61 9.95 -0.82 4.94
C HIS A 61 9.90 -1.37 6.36
N TYR A 62 8.80 -1.14 7.09
CA TYR A 62 8.64 -1.64 8.47
C TYR A 62 8.53 -3.16 8.57
N SER A 63 7.82 -3.81 7.66
CA SER A 63 7.80 -5.28 7.58
C SER A 63 9.21 -5.83 7.29
N CYS A 64 9.95 -5.23 6.34
CA CYS A 64 11.33 -5.63 6.03
C CYS A 64 12.29 -5.46 7.22
N LEU A 65 12.08 -4.45 8.06
CA LEU A 65 12.85 -4.24 9.29
C LEU A 65 12.42 -5.16 10.45
N GLY A 66 11.30 -5.88 10.31
CA GLY A 66 10.73 -6.72 11.38
C GLY A 66 10.22 -5.92 12.58
N VAL A 67 9.80 -4.66 12.37
CA VAL A 67 9.31 -3.77 13.45
C VAL A 67 7.79 -3.75 13.59
N LEU A 68 7.06 -4.42 12.69
CA LEU A 68 5.63 -4.65 12.85
C LEU A 68 5.41 -5.73 13.91
N ASP A 69 4.47 -5.51 14.82
CA ASP A 69 4.04 -6.57 15.73
C ASP A 69 3.21 -7.63 14.98
N GLU A 70 2.94 -8.76 15.64
CA GLU A 70 2.28 -9.90 14.99
C GLU A 70 0.89 -9.55 14.40
N PRO A 71 0.01 -8.77 15.06
CA PRO A 71 -1.21 -8.27 14.44
C PRO A 71 -0.96 -7.39 13.21
N ALA A 72 -0.04 -6.43 13.29
CA ALA A 72 0.26 -5.53 12.18
C ALA A 72 0.88 -6.27 10.98
N GLU A 73 1.76 -7.22 11.24
CA GLU A 73 2.39 -8.04 10.19
C GLU A 73 1.33 -8.90 9.49
N ARG A 74 0.39 -9.52 10.23
CA ARG A 74 -0.74 -10.23 9.61
C ARG A 74 -1.61 -9.32 8.75
N ARG A 75 -1.92 -8.12 9.23
CA ARG A 75 -2.70 -7.13 8.47
C ARG A 75 -1.94 -6.71 7.20
N PHE A 76 -0.63 -6.52 7.28
CA PHE A 76 0.23 -6.22 6.14
C PHE A 76 0.25 -7.34 5.09
N GLN A 77 0.34 -8.61 5.50
CA GLN A 77 0.26 -9.72 4.56
C GLN A 77 -1.12 -9.79 3.87
N SER A 78 -2.21 -9.58 4.61
CA SER A 78 -3.56 -9.49 4.04
C SER A 78 -3.68 -8.36 3.01
N LEU A 79 -3.15 -7.17 3.33
CA LEU A 79 -3.12 -6.05 2.40
C LEU A 79 -2.32 -6.38 1.12
N CYS A 80 -1.21 -7.11 1.26
CA CYS A 80 -0.42 -7.55 0.11
C CYS A 80 -1.21 -8.52 -0.78
N ASP A 81 -1.96 -9.45 -0.19
CA ASP A 81 -2.83 -10.37 -0.92
C ASP A 81 -3.95 -9.62 -1.64
N ASP A 82 -4.57 -8.64 -0.99
CA ASP A 82 -5.58 -7.78 -1.60
C ASP A 82 -5.01 -7.01 -2.80
N LEU A 83 -3.82 -6.42 -2.67
CA LEU A 83 -3.14 -5.72 -3.77
C LEU A 83 -2.81 -6.65 -4.95
N ARG A 84 -2.43 -7.91 -4.68
CA ARG A 84 -2.22 -8.92 -5.73
C ARG A 84 -3.53 -9.29 -6.41
N SER A 85 -4.61 -9.41 -5.65
CA SER A 85 -5.94 -9.78 -6.17
C SER A 85 -6.51 -8.76 -7.17
N VAL A 86 -6.11 -7.49 -7.07
CA VAL A 86 -6.54 -6.41 -7.98
C VAL A 86 -5.53 -6.09 -9.09
N SER A 87 -4.54 -6.96 -9.31
CA SER A 87 -3.49 -6.73 -10.33
C SER A 87 -4.03 -6.54 -11.75
N GLU A 88 -5.04 -7.31 -12.16
CA GLU A 88 -5.68 -7.13 -13.46
C GLU A 88 -6.39 -5.76 -13.59
N LEU A 89 -6.94 -5.23 -12.48
CA LEU A 89 -7.54 -3.90 -12.47
C LEU A 89 -6.47 -2.80 -12.56
N ILE A 90 -5.35 -2.99 -11.86
CA ILE A 90 -4.20 -2.09 -11.95
C ILE A 90 -3.71 -2.00 -13.40
N GLU A 91 -3.67 -3.13 -14.12
CA GLU A 91 -3.30 -3.15 -15.55
C GLU A 91 -4.38 -2.53 -16.44
N ARG A 92 -5.65 -2.84 -16.22
CA ARG A 92 -6.80 -2.30 -16.99
C ARG A 92 -6.85 -0.77 -16.95
N PHE A 93 -6.52 -0.17 -15.80
CA PHE A 93 -6.57 1.28 -15.58
C PHE A 93 -5.20 1.96 -15.72
N ASP A 94 -4.16 1.26 -16.18
CA ASP A 94 -2.77 1.75 -16.31
C ASP A 94 -2.24 2.44 -15.03
N LEU A 95 -2.48 1.80 -13.89
CA LEU A 95 -2.12 2.33 -12.57
C LEU A 95 -0.70 1.94 -12.15
N ALA A 96 -0.12 2.74 -11.25
CA ALA A 96 1.17 2.42 -10.63
C ALA A 96 1.12 1.05 -9.93
N ARG A 97 2.14 0.22 -10.13
CA ARG A 97 2.21 -1.13 -9.55
C ARG A 97 2.77 -1.11 -8.12
N PRO A 98 2.21 -1.88 -7.17
CA PRO A 98 2.75 -2.00 -5.82
C PRO A 98 4.13 -2.67 -5.82
N ARG A 99 5.01 -2.21 -4.94
CA ARG A 99 6.36 -2.76 -4.74
C ARG A 99 6.47 -3.42 -3.39
N PHE A 100 6.46 -4.75 -3.37
CA PHE A 100 6.41 -5.57 -2.16
C PHE A 100 7.77 -5.73 -1.44
N THR A 101 8.83 -5.12 -1.95
CA THR A 101 10.19 -5.22 -1.37
C THR A 101 10.78 -3.83 -1.17
N ASP A 102 11.61 -3.66 -0.14
CA ASP A 102 12.26 -2.38 0.14
C ASP A 102 13.51 -2.12 -0.72
N THR A 103 13.82 -3.00 -1.68
CA THR A 103 14.94 -2.80 -2.60
C THR A 103 14.76 -1.51 -3.40
N PRO A 104 15.71 -0.57 -3.39
CA PRO A 104 15.66 0.59 -4.27
C PRO A 104 15.67 0.15 -5.73
N SER A 105 14.83 0.75 -6.57
CA SER A 105 15.02 0.61 -8.02
C SER A 105 16.16 1.53 -8.40
N HIS A 106 17.35 1.00 -8.60
CA HIS A 106 18.34 1.75 -9.35
C HIS A 106 17.85 1.84 -10.79
N PRO A 107 17.72 3.03 -11.40
CA PRO A 107 17.62 3.10 -12.84
C PRO A 107 18.91 2.53 -13.41
N THR A 108 18.86 1.34 -14.02
CA THR A 108 19.89 0.92 -14.96
C THR A 108 19.83 1.90 -16.12
N LEU A 109 20.70 2.91 -16.09
CA LEU A 109 21.01 3.70 -17.27
C LEU A 109 21.51 2.71 -18.32
N ARG A 110 20.68 2.46 -19.35
CA ARG A 110 21.10 1.80 -20.58
C ARG A 110 21.69 2.83 -21.52
#